data_AF-A0A8T4T4J4-F1
#
_entry.id   AF-A0A8T4T4J4-F1
#
_cell.length_a   1.000
_cell.length_b   1.000
_cell.length_c   1.000
_cell.angle_alpha   90.00
_cell.angle_beta   90.00
_cell.angle_gamma   90.00
#
_symmetry.space_group_name_H-M   'P 1'
#
loop_
_entity.id
_entity.type
_entity.pdbx_description
1 polymer ?
#
loop_
_entity_poly.entity_id
_entity_poly.type
_entity_poly.pdbx_seq_one_letter_code
_entity_poly.pdbx_strand_id
1 'polypeptide(L)'
;MAFDTEKILNHISLVGAYVNESVIETFRERILTNPETVADDLPKTLDQLLSAGNGFFRGIMCGGPYPPATAPLISAVGIVYPLLEREQQMRALNSCLDFLDGVRYDSSQENMEYVHEPLLLRDVIMNRSIYWPGFNQYSDKIKACATWDDFEKAFMKEGRLAVQSAFLLSNAVCRTDVCNEHVRRCYTEAFPDLLDRTKDALAGFIHMGAAGDVKTKKIPYQQGVEDDLKTIYPIEWSEDLKERIRARKWNIVPSTTEHHKDHPSAMAYELE
;
A
#
# COMPACT_ATOMS: atom_id res chain seq x y z
N MET A 1 -17.29 14.97 0.46
CA MET A 1 -16.02 15.33 1.13
C MET A 1 -15.31 16.31 0.19
N ALA A 2 -14.95 17.51 0.65
CA ALA A 2 -14.29 18.49 -0.22
C ALA A 2 -12.88 18.00 -0.56
N PHE A 3 -12.50 18.09 -1.84
CA PHE A 3 -11.18 17.76 -2.35
C PHE A 3 -10.12 18.59 -1.60
N ASP A 4 -9.28 17.94 -0.80
CA ASP A 4 -8.15 18.62 -0.15
C ASP A 4 -6.96 18.65 -1.11
N THR A 5 -7.11 19.52 -2.11
CA THR A 5 -6.15 19.81 -3.18
C THR A 5 -4.77 20.14 -2.60
N GLU A 6 -4.69 20.72 -1.40
CA GLU A 6 -3.43 21.11 -0.75
C GLU A 6 -2.64 19.88 -0.24
N LYS A 7 -3.34 18.87 0.27
CA LYS A 7 -2.72 17.60 0.71
C LYS A 7 -2.17 16.79 -0.46
N ILE A 8 -2.87 16.83 -1.59
CA ILE A 8 -2.46 16.22 -2.87
C ILE A 8 -1.24 16.96 -3.45
N LEU A 9 -1.30 18.29 -3.50
CA LEU A 9 -0.21 19.14 -4.00
C LEU A 9 1.07 18.96 -3.19
N ASN A 10 0.98 18.81 -1.86
CA ASN A 10 2.13 18.56 -0.99
C ASN A 10 2.78 17.18 -1.24
N HIS A 11 1.99 16.14 -1.48
CA HIS A 11 2.53 14.81 -1.82
C HIS A 11 3.19 14.81 -3.20
N ILE A 12 2.62 15.55 -4.17
CA ILE A 12 3.19 15.62 -5.52
C ILE A 12 4.42 16.55 -5.59
N SER A 13 4.49 17.60 -4.76
CA SER A 13 5.70 18.44 -4.65
C SER A 13 6.91 17.67 -4.12
N LEU A 14 6.72 16.62 -3.31
CA LEU A 14 7.79 15.70 -2.90
C LEU A 14 8.27 14.79 -4.06
N VAL A 15 7.40 14.55 -5.05
CA VAL A 15 7.68 13.74 -6.25
C VAL A 15 8.47 14.50 -7.32
N GLY A 16 8.23 15.82 -7.47
CA GLY A 16 8.89 16.66 -8.47
C GLY A 16 10.42 16.81 -8.29
N ALA A 17 10.98 16.41 -7.15
CA ALA A 17 12.41 16.54 -6.87
C ALA A 17 13.31 15.52 -7.59
N TYR A 18 12.76 14.48 -8.25
CA TYR A 18 13.56 13.32 -8.70
C TYR A 18 13.35 12.83 -10.15
N VAL A 19 12.44 13.42 -10.96
CA VAL A 19 12.16 12.96 -12.34
C VAL A 19 11.79 14.14 -13.26
N ASN A 20 12.00 13.99 -14.57
CA ASN A 20 11.71 14.97 -15.62
C ASN A 20 10.30 15.59 -15.45
N GLU A 21 10.28 16.87 -15.10
CA GLU A 21 9.14 17.59 -14.50
C GLU A 21 7.90 17.58 -15.40
N SER A 22 8.03 17.57 -16.72
CA SER A 22 6.89 17.86 -17.62
C SER A 22 5.79 16.79 -17.63
N VAL A 23 6.14 15.50 -17.62
CA VAL A 23 5.14 14.41 -17.69
C VAL A 23 4.44 14.22 -16.34
N ILE A 24 5.20 14.35 -15.25
CA ILE A 24 4.65 14.29 -13.89
C ILE A 24 3.80 15.53 -13.58
N GLU A 25 4.24 16.73 -13.97
CA GLU A 25 3.45 17.95 -13.79
C GLU A 25 2.18 17.93 -14.66
N THR A 26 2.21 17.32 -15.84
CA THR A 26 0.98 17.11 -16.65
C THR A 26 0.02 16.13 -15.98
N PHE A 27 0.54 15.02 -15.43
CA PHE A 27 -0.28 14.07 -14.66
C PHE A 27 -0.82 14.71 -13.38
N ARG A 28 -0.03 15.56 -12.73
CA ARG A 28 -0.39 16.37 -11.56
C ARG A 28 -1.51 17.34 -11.86
N GLU A 29 -1.39 18.18 -12.88
CA GLU A 29 -2.45 19.12 -13.28
C GLU A 29 -3.75 18.38 -13.57
N ARG A 30 -3.67 17.18 -14.15
CA ARG A 30 -4.85 16.33 -14.41
C ARG A 30 -5.46 15.74 -13.15
N ILE A 31 -4.67 15.30 -12.18
CA ILE A 31 -5.19 14.87 -10.86
C ILE A 31 -5.98 16.00 -10.20
N LEU A 32 -5.52 17.25 -10.34
CA LEU A 32 -6.14 18.42 -9.71
C LEU A 32 -7.39 18.90 -10.45
N THR A 33 -7.47 18.68 -11.77
CA THR A 33 -8.55 19.20 -12.62
C THR A 33 -9.59 18.14 -12.98
N ASN A 34 -9.21 16.86 -13.05
CA ASN A 34 -10.08 15.75 -13.41
C ASN A 34 -9.61 14.41 -12.79
N PRO A 35 -9.73 14.25 -11.46
CA PRO A 35 -9.23 13.09 -10.71
C PRO A 35 -9.80 11.74 -11.19
N GLU A 36 -11.00 11.74 -11.77
CA GLU A 36 -11.66 10.54 -12.28
C GLU A 36 -10.95 9.96 -13.51
N THR A 37 -10.30 10.82 -14.32
CA THR A 37 -9.58 10.40 -15.52
C THR A 37 -8.17 9.89 -15.26
N VAL A 38 -7.65 10.06 -14.04
CA VAL A 38 -6.28 9.68 -13.65
C VAL A 38 -6.06 8.18 -13.80
N ALA A 39 -7.07 7.37 -13.43
CA ALA A 39 -7.01 5.91 -13.59
C ALA A 39 -6.91 5.49 -15.05
N ASP A 40 -7.63 6.16 -15.94
CA ASP A 40 -7.69 5.83 -17.37
C ASP A 40 -6.44 6.33 -18.13
N ASP A 41 -5.79 7.38 -17.62
CA ASP A 41 -4.57 7.94 -18.18
C ASP A 41 -3.28 7.32 -17.62
N LEU A 42 -3.34 6.67 -16.45
CA LEU A 42 -2.17 6.02 -15.83
C LEU A 42 -1.41 5.09 -16.79
N PRO A 43 -2.06 4.18 -17.56
CA PRO A 43 -1.35 3.34 -18.53
C PRO A 43 -0.59 4.16 -19.57
N LYS A 44 -1.22 5.21 -20.11
CA LYS A 44 -0.60 6.08 -21.12
C LYS A 44 0.57 6.87 -20.55
N THR A 45 0.45 7.35 -19.31
CA THR A 45 1.52 8.10 -18.63
C THR A 45 2.68 7.19 -18.27
N LEU A 46 2.42 5.95 -17.83
CA LEU A 46 3.44 4.93 -17.63
C LEU A 46 4.14 4.61 -18.96
N ASP A 47 3.40 4.36 -20.04
CA ASP A 47 3.95 4.11 -21.37
C ASP A 47 4.79 5.27 -21.89
N GLN A 48 4.35 6.51 -21.67
CA GLN A 48 5.09 7.72 -22.02
C GLN A 48 6.38 7.84 -21.21
N LEU A 49 6.38 7.57 -19.91
CA LEU A 49 7.60 7.60 -19.08
C LEU A 49 8.57 6.47 -19.44
N LEU A 50 8.04 5.29 -19.78
CA LEU A 50 8.81 4.16 -20.27
C LEU A 50 9.43 4.43 -21.66
N SER A 51 8.75 5.26 -22.48
CA SER A 51 9.14 5.56 -23.86
C SER A 51 9.94 6.87 -24.04
N ALA A 52 9.81 7.84 -23.13
CA ALA A 52 10.40 9.18 -23.24
C ALA A 52 11.87 9.27 -22.80
N GLY A 53 12.50 8.17 -22.39
CA GLY A 53 13.87 8.16 -21.90
C GLY A 53 14.75 7.10 -22.56
N ASN A 54 16.02 7.46 -22.80
CA ASN A 54 17.14 6.50 -22.96
C ASN A 54 17.28 5.52 -21.76
N GLY A 55 16.45 5.68 -20.71
CA GLY A 55 16.27 4.78 -19.58
C GLY A 55 15.63 3.44 -19.92
N PHE A 56 14.93 3.29 -21.06
CA PHE A 56 14.49 1.97 -21.55
C PHE A 56 15.69 1.03 -21.75
N PHE A 57 16.79 1.54 -22.31
CA PHE A 57 18.01 0.76 -22.57
C PHE A 57 18.82 0.46 -21.28
N ARG A 58 18.77 1.33 -20.25
CA ARG A 58 19.42 1.07 -18.95
C ARG A 58 18.55 0.22 -18.02
N GLY A 59 17.23 0.40 -18.04
CA GLY A 59 16.28 -0.37 -17.24
C GLY A 59 16.17 -1.82 -17.72
N ILE A 60 16.09 -2.05 -19.03
CA ILE A 60 16.02 -3.42 -19.57
C ILE A 60 17.34 -4.18 -19.40
N MET A 61 18.49 -3.49 -19.50
CA MET A 61 19.80 -4.12 -19.29
C MET A 61 20.14 -4.37 -17.81
N CYS A 62 19.42 -3.75 -16.86
CA CYS A 62 19.68 -3.86 -15.42
C CYS A 62 18.52 -4.42 -14.57
N GLY A 63 17.34 -4.67 -15.16
CA GLY A 63 16.28 -5.42 -14.49
C GLY A 63 14.91 -4.76 -14.31
N GLY A 64 14.62 -3.66 -14.97
CA GLY A 64 13.34 -2.96 -14.86
C GLY A 64 13.54 -1.45 -14.75
N PRO A 65 12.46 -0.65 -14.85
CA PRO A 65 12.55 0.79 -14.68
C PRO A 65 12.96 1.13 -13.23
N TYR A 66 13.72 2.23 -13.07
CA TYR A 66 14.22 2.70 -11.78
C TYR A 66 13.05 3.01 -10.82
N PRO A 67 12.87 2.29 -9.70
CA PRO A 67 11.67 2.41 -8.86
C PRO A 67 11.41 3.83 -8.31
N PRO A 68 12.42 4.63 -7.93
CA PRO A 68 12.17 6.02 -7.54
C PRO A 68 11.59 6.90 -8.66
N ALA A 69 11.65 6.47 -9.93
CA ALA A 69 10.99 7.15 -11.04
C ALA A 69 9.56 6.66 -11.32
N THR A 70 9.25 5.39 -11.06
CA THR A 70 7.93 4.79 -11.37
C THR A 70 6.98 4.72 -10.18
N ALA A 71 7.52 4.51 -8.98
CA ALA A 71 6.74 4.40 -7.77
C ALA A 71 5.94 5.68 -7.43
N PRO A 72 6.41 6.90 -7.78
CA PRO A 72 5.58 8.08 -7.63
C PRO A 72 4.27 8.06 -8.42
N LEU A 73 4.23 7.39 -9.58
CA LEU A 73 3.02 7.27 -10.40
C LEU A 73 1.99 6.37 -9.72
N ILE A 74 2.44 5.24 -9.18
CA ILE A 74 1.59 4.34 -8.38
C ILE A 74 1.13 5.05 -7.09
N SER A 75 2.01 5.83 -6.47
CA SER A 75 1.67 6.63 -5.28
C SER A 75 0.63 7.70 -5.59
N ALA A 76 0.70 8.33 -6.77
CA ALA A 76 -0.30 9.30 -7.23
C ALA A 76 -1.68 8.67 -7.43
N VAL A 77 -1.73 7.43 -7.93
CA VAL A 77 -2.97 6.62 -7.95
C VAL A 77 -3.45 6.41 -6.53
N GLY A 78 -2.56 6.04 -5.61
CA GLY A 78 -2.87 5.87 -4.19
C GLY A 78 -3.53 7.10 -3.58
N ILE A 79 -3.12 8.31 -3.95
CA ILE A 79 -3.73 9.55 -3.44
C ILE A 79 -5.22 9.65 -3.78
N VAL A 80 -5.60 9.31 -5.01
CA VAL A 80 -7.00 9.39 -5.47
C VAL A 80 -7.79 8.12 -5.18
N TYR A 81 -7.13 6.98 -4.97
CA TYR A 81 -7.74 5.65 -4.85
C TYR A 81 -8.90 5.57 -3.85
N PRO A 82 -8.82 6.14 -2.63
CA PRO A 82 -9.92 6.11 -1.66
C PRO A 82 -11.15 6.90 -2.09
N LEU A 83 -11.01 7.81 -3.07
CA LEU A 83 -12.08 8.67 -3.58
C LEU A 83 -12.75 8.10 -4.82
N LEU A 84 -12.15 7.08 -5.43
CA LEU A 84 -12.67 6.43 -6.62
C LEU A 84 -13.82 5.49 -6.27
N GLU A 85 -14.81 5.41 -7.16
CA GLU A 85 -15.84 4.38 -7.10
C GLU A 85 -15.23 2.99 -7.35
N ARG A 86 -15.89 1.94 -6.88
CA ARG A 86 -15.35 0.57 -6.94
C ARG A 86 -14.91 0.15 -8.35
N GLU A 87 -15.67 0.50 -9.39
CA GLU A 87 -15.30 0.20 -10.78
C GLU A 87 -14.05 0.94 -11.24
N GLN A 88 -13.87 2.19 -10.80
CA GLN A 88 -12.68 3.00 -11.11
C GLN A 88 -11.45 2.46 -10.33
N GLN A 89 -11.64 2.09 -9.06
CA GLN A 89 -10.60 1.43 -8.24
C GLN A 89 -10.11 0.14 -8.90
N MET A 90 -11.02 -0.67 -9.45
CA MET A 90 -10.69 -1.91 -10.16
C MET A 90 -9.86 -1.65 -11.43
N ARG A 91 -10.20 -0.62 -12.21
CA ARG A 91 -9.42 -0.24 -13.39
C ARG A 91 -8.01 0.24 -13.01
N ALA A 92 -7.92 1.15 -12.04
CA ALA A 92 -6.66 1.66 -11.52
C ALA A 92 -5.78 0.52 -10.98
N LEU A 93 -6.37 -0.39 -10.22
CA LEU A 93 -5.69 -1.56 -9.68
C LEU A 93 -5.16 -2.48 -10.78
N ASN A 94 -5.97 -2.81 -11.79
CA ASN A 94 -5.51 -3.59 -12.94
C ASN A 94 -4.31 -2.93 -13.61
N SER A 95 -4.34 -1.62 -13.86
CA SER A 95 -3.20 -0.91 -14.44
C SER A 95 -1.94 -0.96 -13.58
N CYS A 96 -2.09 -0.84 -12.25
CA CYS A 96 -0.96 -1.03 -11.33
C CYS A 96 -0.42 -2.47 -11.40
N LEU A 97 -1.29 -3.48 -11.41
CA LEU A 97 -0.90 -4.89 -11.47
C LEU A 97 -0.22 -5.23 -12.80
N ASP A 98 -0.77 -4.79 -13.94
CA ASP A 98 -0.18 -5.02 -15.26
C ASP A 98 1.24 -4.42 -15.36
N PHE A 99 1.44 -3.23 -14.78
CA PHE A 99 2.77 -2.62 -14.69
C PHE A 99 3.71 -3.45 -13.81
N LEU A 100 3.27 -3.87 -12.61
CA LEU A 100 4.10 -4.63 -11.67
C LEU A 100 4.42 -6.04 -12.18
N ASP A 101 3.49 -6.69 -12.87
CA ASP A 101 3.64 -7.99 -13.53
C ASP A 101 4.61 -7.88 -14.73
N GLY A 102 4.71 -6.69 -15.35
CA GLY A 102 5.59 -6.40 -16.48
C GLY A 102 7.05 -6.08 -16.13
N VAL A 103 7.41 -5.96 -14.85
CA VAL A 103 8.79 -5.66 -14.39
C VAL A 103 9.36 -6.82 -13.56
N ARG A 104 10.67 -6.81 -13.27
CA ARG A 104 11.23 -7.85 -12.39
C ARG A 104 10.65 -7.73 -10.99
N TYR A 105 10.47 -8.90 -10.39
CA TYR A 105 9.97 -9.09 -9.04
C TYR A 105 10.58 -8.13 -7.99
N ASP A 106 11.92 -8.04 -7.92
CA ASP A 106 12.61 -7.18 -6.96
C ASP A 106 12.21 -5.71 -7.16
N SER A 107 12.10 -5.26 -8.41
CA SER A 107 11.63 -3.92 -8.75
C SER A 107 10.15 -3.73 -8.41
N SER A 108 9.29 -4.74 -8.55
CA SER A 108 7.89 -4.67 -8.13
C SER A 108 7.79 -4.47 -6.62
N GLN A 109 8.56 -5.22 -5.82
CA GLN A 109 8.61 -5.04 -4.36
C GLN A 109 9.15 -3.65 -3.98
N GLU A 110 10.25 -3.20 -4.58
CA GLU A 110 10.80 -1.87 -4.35
C GLU A 110 9.77 -0.77 -4.68
N ASN A 111 9.00 -0.90 -5.76
CA ASN A 111 7.94 0.07 -6.08
C ASN A 111 6.86 0.13 -4.98
N MET A 112 6.52 -1.02 -4.38
CA MET A 112 5.53 -1.08 -3.29
C MET A 112 6.02 -0.45 -2.00
N GLU A 113 7.33 -0.37 -1.75
CA GLU A 113 7.89 0.30 -0.57
C GLU A 113 7.63 1.81 -0.54
N TYR A 114 7.35 2.42 -1.69
CA TYR A 114 7.05 3.85 -1.81
C TYR A 114 5.54 4.17 -1.83
N VAL A 115 4.67 3.16 -1.88
CA VAL A 115 3.22 3.40 -1.89
C VAL A 115 2.76 3.79 -0.49
N HIS A 116 2.21 4.99 -0.37
CA HIS A 116 1.74 5.53 0.90
C HIS A 116 0.32 5.15 1.27
N GLU A 117 -0.56 4.89 0.29
CA GLU A 117 -1.99 4.67 0.51
C GLU A 117 -2.27 3.21 0.94
N PRO A 118 -2.77 2.97 2.16
CA PRO A 118 -3.09 1.64 2.65
C PRO A 118 -4.06 0.85 1.77
N LEU A 119 -5.12 1.49 1.24
CA LEU A 119 -6.16 0.79 0.48
C LEU A 119 -5.65 0.24 -0.86
N LEU A 120 -4.85 1.03 -1.58
CA LEU A 120 -4.23 0.59 -2.84
C LEU A 120 -3.24 -0.55 -2.56
N LEU A 121 -2.37 -0.39 -1.56
CA LEU A 121 -1.38 -1.41 -1.26
C LEU A 121 -2.06 -2.72 -0.82
N ARG A 122 -3.10 -2.64 0.03
CA ARG A 122 -3.96 -3.78 0.38
C ARG A 122 -4.40 -4.50 -0.88
N ASP A 123 -5.09 -3.81 -1.78
CA ASP A 123 -5.68 -4.42 -2.96
C ASP A 123 -4.61 -5.02 -3.88
N VAL A 124 -3.44 -4.39 -4.05
CA VAL A 124 -2.32 -4.98 -4.79
C VAL A 124 -1.89 -6.31 -4.18
N ILE A 125 -1.65 -6.37 -2.87
CA ILE A 125 -1.13 -7.57 -2.20
C ILE A 125 -2.19 -8.66 -2.14
N MET A 126 -3.47 -8.31 -1.99
CA MET A 126 -4.58 -9.27 -2.11
C MET A 126 -4.53 -9.96 -3.47
N ASN A 127 -4.22 -9.22 -4.54
CA ASN A 127 -4.13 -9.80 -5.87
C ASN A 127 -2.78 -10.49 -6.16
N ARG A 128 -1.69 -10.03 -5.55
CA ARG A 128 -0.32 -10.51 -5.75
C ARG A 128 0.44 -10.45 -4.43
N SER A 129 0.27 -11.47 -3.60
CA SER A 129 0.90 -11.53 -2.27
C SER A 129 2.44 -11.45 -2.33
N ILE A 130 3.01 -11.86 -3.46
CA ILE A 130 4.43 -11.82 -3.75
C ILE A 130 4.97 -10.36 -3.72
N TYR A 131 4.15 -9.35 -4.00
CA TYR A 131 4.59 -7.95 -3.98
C TYR A 131 4.58 -7.31 -2.59
N TRP A 132 4.34 -8.09 -1.53
CA TRP A 132 4.44 -7.59 -0.16
C TRP A 132 5.90 -7.20 0.16
N PRO A 133 6.22 -5.91 0.37
CA PRO A 133 7.58 -5.51 0.70
C PRO A 133 7.92 -5.77 2.19
N GLY A 134 6.93 -6.07 3.01
CA GLY A 134 7.10 -6.16 4.45
C GLY A 134 7.29 -4.79 5.11
N PHE A 135 7.54 -4.79 6.41
CA PHE A 135 7.73 -3.57 7.21
C PHE A 135 9.04 -3.60 8.02
N ASN A 136 9.93 -4.55 7.72
CA ASN A 136 11.17 -4.77 8.47
C ASN A 136 12.08 -3.53 8.50
N GLN A 137 12.05 -2.72 7.44
CA GLN A 137 12.78 -1.45 7.37
C GLN A 137 12.41 -0.44 8.48
N TYR A 138 11.20 -0.56 9.05
CA TYR A 138 10.74 0.27 10.17
C TYR A 138 10.93 -0.43 11.51
N SER A 139 10.84 -1.77 11.56
CA SER A 139 10.83 -2.54 12.80
C SER A 139 12.00 -2.23 13.73
N ASP A 140 13.23 -2.28 13.23
CA ASP A 140 14.43 -2.11 14.08
C ASP A 140 14.54 -0.68 14.61
N LYS A 141 14.19 0.31 13.78
CA LYS A 141 14.17 1.72 14.18
C LYS A 141 13.10 1.99 15.23
N ILE A 142 11.89 1.45 15.05
CA ILE A 142 10.80 1.60 16.03
C ILE A 142 11.17 0.95 17.36
N LYS A 143 11.78 -0.24 17.34
CA LYS A 143 12.23 -0.94 18.55
C LYS A 143 13.27 -0.13 19.35
N ALA A 144 14.02 0.74 18.68
CA ALA A 144 14.97 1.65 19.32
C ALA A 144 14.30 2.90 19.94
N CYS A 145 13.06 3.22 19.60
CA CYS A 145 12.32 4.34 20.16
C CYS A 145 11.72 3.97 21.53
N ALA A 146 12.27 4.49 22.62
CA ALA A 146 11.74 4.28 23.96
C ALA A 146 10.57 5.24 24.28
N THR A 147 10.58 6.42 23.67
CA THR A 147 9.62 7.50 23.91
C THR A 147 8.98 8.00 22.61
N TRP A 148 7.91 8.79 22.72
CA TRP A 148 7.34 9.51 21.58
C TRP A 148 8.35 10.47 20.95
N ASP A 149 9.12 11.20 21.77
CA ASP A 149 10.17 12.11 21.27
C ASP A 149 11.22 11.40 20.41
N ASP A 150 11.60 10.17 20.78
CA ASP A 150 12.53 9.35 19.97
C ASP A 150 11.89 8.95 18.64
N PHE A 151 10.59 8.65 18.66
CA PHE A 151 9.83 8.33 17.45
C PHE A 151 9.74 9.55 16.53
N GLU A 152 9.41 10.73 17.06
CA GLU A 152 9.35 11.96 16.28
C GLU A 152 10.69 12.28 15.63
N LYS A 153 11.81 12.15 16.36
CA LYS A 153 13.15 12.36 15.80
C LYS A 153 13.50 11.37 14.69
N ALA A 154 13.01 10.14 14.78
CA ALA A 154 13.33 9.09 13.83
C ALA A 154 12.47 9.13 12.56
N PHE A 155 11.20 9.53 12.68
CA PHE A 155 10.20 9.36 11.62
C PHE A 155 9.44 10.63 11.26
N MET A 156 9.68 11.74 11.94
CA MET A 156 8.97 13.00 11.69
C MET A 156 9.91 14.15 11.37
N LYS A 157 9.41 15.06 10.54
CA LYS A 157 10.03 16.34 10.25
C LYS A 157 8.93 17.39 10.19
N GLU A 158 9.07 18.45 10.97
CA GLU A 158 8.11 19.57 10.99
C GLU A 158 6.66 19.11 11.25
N GLY A 159 6.49 18.14 12.16
CA GLY A 159 5.17 17.59 12.52
C GLY A 159 4.56 16.65 11.48
N ARG A 160 5.30 16.25 10.44
CA ARG A 160 4.83 15.35 9.38
C ARG A 160 5.68 14.09 9.33
N LEU A 161 5.08 12.96 8.94
CA LEU A 161 5.81 11.71 8.71
C LEU A 161 6.79 11.88 7.54
N ALA A 162 8.07 11.61 7.80
CA ALA A 162 9.17 11.68 6.85
C ALA A 162 9.69 10.27 6.55
N VAL A 163 8.85 9.44 5.93
CA VAL A 163 9.11 8.02 5.65
C VAL A 163 8.75 7.66 4.22
N GLN A 164 9.29 6.55 3.71
CA GLN A 164 9.03 6.06 2.36
C GLN A 164 7.59 5.55 2.18
N SER A 165 7.00 4.95 3.21
CA SER A 165 5.60 4.54 3.20
C SER A 165 4.97 4.74 4.58
N ALA A 166 3.94 5.59 4.60
CA ALA A 166 3.17 5.89 5.81
C ALA A 166 2.39 4.65 6.27
N PHE A 167 1.90 3.85 5.32
CA PHE A 167 1.22 2.60 5.62
C PHE A 167 2.15 1.57 6.28
N LEU A 168 3.31 1.31 5.70
CA LEU A 168 4.24 0.29 6.24
C LEU A 168 4.74 0.68 7.64
N LEU A 169 4.98 1.98 7.87
CA LEU A 169 5.24 2.50 9.21
C LEU A 169 4.04 2.26 10.14
N SER A 170 2.82 2.61 9.72
CA SER A 170 1.60 2.42 10.53
C SER A 170 1.39 0.96 10.90
N ASN A 171 1.57 0.04 9.95
CA ASN A 171 1.49 -1.40 10.18
C ASN A 171 2.51 -1.82 11.25
N ALA A 172 3.78 -1.42 11.10
CA ALA A 172 4.81 -1.72 12.10
C ALA A 172 4.50 -1.12 13.49
N VAL A 173 3.96 0.09 13.55
CA VAL A 173 3.55 0.72 14.81
C VAL A 173 2.41 -0.07 15.45
N CYS A 174 1.42 -0.53 14.69
CA CYS A 174 0.29 -1.29 15.22
C CYS A 174 0.70 -2.63 15.84
N ARG A 175 1.90 -3.13 15.59
CA ARG A 175 2.35 -4.44 16.06
C ARG A 175 2.85 -4.43 17.50
N THR A 176 2.34 -5.36 18.30
CA THR A 176 2.71 -5.52 19.72
C THR A 176 4.14 -6.00 19.92
N ASP A 177 4.67 -6.76 18.96
CA ASP A 177 6.03 -7.31 18.93
C ASP A 177 7.08 -6.34 18.36
N VAL A 178 6.65 -5.18 17.85
CA VAL A 178 7.53 -4.20 17.20
C VAL A 178 7.58 -2.88 17.95
N CYS A 179 6.42 -2.33 18.30
CA CYS A 179 6.34 -1.03 18.96
C CYS A 179 6.13 -1.20 20.47
N ASN A 180 6.35 -0.13 21.25
CA ASN A 180 5.92 -0.11 22.66
C ASN A 180 4.55 0.56 22.80
N GLU A 181 3.86 0.31 23.91
CA GLU A 181 2.48 0.80 24.11
C GLU A 181 2.37 2.33 24.08
N HIS A 182 3.33 3.03 24.68
CA HIS A 182 3.31 4.48 24.77
C HIS A 182 3.37 5.13 23.38
N VAL A 183 4.32 4.72 22.55
CA VAL A 183 4.46 5.20 21.17
C VAL A 183 3.22 4.88 20.34
N ARG A 184 2.65 3.68 20.48
CA ARG A 184 1.40 3.31 19.78
C ARG A 184 0.22 4.21 20.12
N ARG A 185 0.04 4.53 21.40
CA ARG A 185 -1.04 5.42 21.86
C ARG A 185 -0.88 6.82 21.27
N CYS A 186 0.31 7.41 21.41
CA CYS A 186 0.60 8.72 20.84
C CYS A 186 0.43 8.73 19.32
N TYR A 187 0.88 7.69 18.62
CA TYR A 187 0.69 7.57 17.17
C TYR A 187 -0.79 7.50 16.78
N THR A 188 -1.58 6.74 17.53
CA THR A 188 -3.02 6.59 17.31
C THR A 188 -3.75 7.92 17.46
N GLU A 189 -3.36 8.72 18.45
CA GLU A 189 -3.91 10.06 18.70
C GLU A 189 -3.47 11.06 17.63
N ALA A 190 -2.22 10.96 17.15
CA ALA A 190 -1.65 11.89 16.17
C ALA A 190 -2.14 11.64 14.73
N PHE A 191 -2.39 10.39 14.34
CA PHE A 191 -2.70 10.00 12.95
C PHE A 191 -3.97 9.14 12.81
N PRO A 192 -5.13 9.55 13.34
CA PRO A 192 -6.33 8.71 13.38
C PRO A 192 -6.84 8.30 11.99
N ASP A 193 -6.80 9.21 11.00
CA ASP A 193 -7.29 8.92 9.64
C ASP A 193 -6.42 7.89 8.89
N LEU A 194 -5.11 7.99 9.06
CA LEU A 194 -4.16 7.05 8.46
C LEU A 194 -4.33 5.67 9.10
N LEU A 195 -4.57 5.64 10.40
CA LEU A 195 -4.76 4.42 11.15
C LEU A 195 -6.04 3.71 10.76
N ASP A 196 -7.15 4.43 10.59
CA ASP A 196 -8.42 3.86 10.13
C ASP A 196 -8.27 3.16 8.78
N ARG A 197 -7.61 3.80 7.80
CA ARG A 197 -7.29 3.17 6.51
C ARG A 197 -6.29 2.02 6.65
N THR A 198 -5.35 2.11 7.59
CA THR A 198 -4.42 1.02 7.90
C THR A 198 -5.16 -0.21 8.43
N LYS A 199 -6.22 -0.04 9.24
CA LYS A 199 -7.06 -1.16 9.69
C LYS A 199 -7.77 -1.86 8.54
N ASP A 200 -8.28 -1.12 7.56
CA ASP A 200 -8.86 -1.71 6.35
C ASP A 200 -7.83 -2.58 5.60
N ALA A 201 -6.59 -2.14 5.54
CA ALA A 201 -5.49 -2.89 4.93
C ALA A 201 -5.09 -4.12 5.77
N LEU A 202 -4.94 -3.95 7.08
CA LEU A 202 -4.64 -5.04 8.02
C LEU A 202 -5.71 -6.12 7.97
N ALA A 203 -6.99 -5.76 7.92
CA ALA A 203 -8.08 -6.72 7.77
C ALA A 203 -7.90 -7.60 6.52
N GLY A 204 -7.54 -7.02 5.39
CA GLY A 204 -7.22 -7.78 4.17
C GLY A 204 -6.03 -8.73 4.37
N PHE A 205 -4.96 -8.25 4.99
CA PHE A 205 -3.76 -9.07 5.22
C PHE A 205 -3.99 -10.22 6.19
N ILE A 206 -4.72 -9.99 7.28
CA ILE A 206 -5.11 -11.02 8.25
C ILE A 206 -5.95 -12.08 7.55
N HIS A 207 -6.93 -11.68 6.73
CA HIS A 207 -7.73 -12.61 5.94
C HIS A 207 -6.84 -13.48 5.03
N MET A 208 -5.93 -12.86 4.28
CA MET A 208 -5.03 -13.56 3.37
C MET A 208 -4.06 -14.50 4.10
N GLY A 209 -3.49 -14.05 5.21
CA GLY A 209 -2.58 -14.83 6.06
C GLY A 209 -3.29 -16.05 6.62
N ALA A 210 -4.44 -15.86 7.27
CA ALA A 210 -5.26 -16.93 7.83
C ALA A 210 -5.68 -17.95 6.76
N ALA A 211 -6.09 -17.48 5.59
CA ALA A 211 -6.43 -18.34 4.47
C ALA A 211 -5.23 -19.14 3.93
N GLY A 212 -4.05 -18.52 3.85
CA GLY A 212 -2.81 -19.21 3.48
C GLY A 212 -2.44 -20.30 4.47
N ASP A 213 -2.65 -20.05 5.76
CA ASP A 213 -2.33 -20.97 6.86
C ASP A 213 -3.23 -22.21 6.87
N VAL A 214 -4.51 -22.09 6.48
CA VAL A 214 -5.41 -23.25 6.28
C VAL A 214 -4.78 -24.28 5.35
N LYS A 215 -4.18 -23.83 4.25
CA LYS A 215 -3.63 -24.74 3.25
C LYS A 215 -2.24 -25.23 3.59
N THR A 216 -1.37 -24.30 3.97
CA THR A 216 0.08 -24.54 4.15
C THR A 216 0.40 -25.16 5.51
N LYS A 217 -0.25 -24.69 6.59
CA LYS A 217 0.01 -25.10 7.97
C LYS A 217 -1.11 -25.97 8.57
N LYS A 218 -2.24 -26.14 7.87
CA LYS A 218 -3.43 -26.86 8.33
C LYS A 218 -4.05 -26.27 9.61
N ILE A 219 -3.87 -24.96 9.81
CA ILE A 219 -4.48 -24.23 10.92
C ILE A 219 -5.91 -23.81 10.51
N PRO A 220 -6.95 -24.01 11.34
CA PRO A 220 -8.29 -23.52 11.03
C PRO A 220 -8.30 -22.01 10.77
N TYR A 221 -9.09 -21.54 9.80
CA TYR A 221 -9.13 -20.12 9.39
C TYR A 221 -9.34 -19.19 10.59
N GLN A 222 -10.34 -19.48 11.43
CA GLN A 222 -10.64 -18.67 12.62
C GLN A 222 -9.46 -18.63 13.60
N GLN A 223 -8.74 -19.74 13.75
CA GLN A 223 -7.55 -19.75 14.59
C GLN A 223 -6.43 -18.87 14.01
N GLY A 224 -6.21 -18.93 12.69
CA GLY A 224 -5.24 -18.05 12.02
C GLY A 224 -5.57 -16.56 12.18
N VAL A 225 -6.84 -16.19 12.05
CA VAL A 225 -7.32 -14.82 12.31
C VAL A 225 -7.04 -14.41 13.75
N GLU A 226 -7.40 -15.24 14.74
CA GLU A 226 -7.15 -14.94 16.16
C GLU A 226 -5.66 -14.86 16.50
N ASP A 227 -4.81 -15.67 15.86
CA ASP A 227 -3.38 -15.65 16.08
C ASP A 227 -2.73 -14.36 15.54
N ASP A 228 -3.13 -13.90 14.36
CA ASP A 228 -2.66 -12.62 13.82
C ASP A 228 -3.15 -11.42 14.65
N LEU A 229 -4.41 -11.43 15.09
CA LEU A 229 -4.99 -10.35 15.91
C LEU A 229 -4.25 -10.15 17.24
N LYS A 230 -3.72 -11.21 17.87
CA LYS A 230 -2.88 -11.09 19.08
C LYS A 230 -1.63 -10.25 18.88
N THR A 231 -1.17 -10.14 17.64
CA THR A 231 0.02 -9.36 17.29
C THR A 231 -0.29 -7.90 16.99
N ILE A 232 -1.58 -7.51 16.98
CA ILE A 232 -2.04 -6.16 16.65
C ILE A 232 -2.57 -5.48 17.92
N TYR A 233 -2.21 -4.20 18.07
CA TYR A 233 -2.67 -3.31 19.14
C TYR A 233 -3.62 -2.25 18.58
N PRO A 234 -4.52 -1.72 19.43
CA PRO A 234 -5.00 -2.26 20.70
C PRO A 234 -5.82 -3.53 20.48
N ILE A 235 -5.85 -4.41 21.49
CA ILE A 235 -6.63 -5.66 21.42
C ILE A 235 -8.13 -5.38 21.22
N GLU A 236 -8.58 -4.21 21.67
CA GLU A 236 -9.91 -3.67 21.49
C GLU A 236 -10.28 -3.46 20.01
N TRP A 237 -9.31 -3.38 19.09
CA TRP A 237 -9.60 -3.37 17.65
C TRP A 237 -9.95 -4.74 17.08
N SER A 238 -9.84 -5.82 17.85
CA SER A 238 -10.09 -7.17 17.35
C SER A 238 -11.48 -7.30 16.73
N GLU A 239 -12.51 -6.74 17.36
CA GLU A 239 -13.87 -6.80 16.81
C GLU A 239 -14.05 -5.89 15.58
N ASP A 240 -13.49 -4.68 15.58
CA ASP A 240 -13.47 -3.77 14.42
C ASP A 240 -12.77 -4.42 13.21
N LEU A 241 -11.61 -5.06 13.41
CA LEU A 241 -10.89 -5.77 12.37
C LEU A 241 -11.66 -7.00 11.87
N LYS A 242 -12.29 -7.78 12.76
CA LYS A 242 -13.17 -8.89 12.35
C LYS A 242 -14.36 -8.41 11.53
N GLU A 243 -14.98 -7.29 11.89
CA GLU A 243 -16.05 -6.68 11.10
C GLU A 243 -15.57 -6.26 9.72
N ARG A 244 -14.39 -5.65 9.61
CA ARG A 244 -13.79 -5.29 8.31
C ARG A 244 -13.43 -6.51 7.46
N ILE A 245 -12.93 -7.58 8.08
CA ILE A 245 -12.70 -8.87 7.42
C ILE A 245 -14.01 -9.42 6.85
N ARG A 246 -15.10 -9.42 7.64
CA ARG A 246 -16.42 -9.88 7.18
C ARG A 246 -16.99 -8.99 6.07
N ALA A 247 -16.75 -7.68 6.13
CA ALA A 247 -17.23 -6.74 5.12
C ALA A 247 -16.54 -6.89 3.76
N ARG A 248 -15.33 -7.49 3.71
CA ARG A 248 -14.58 -7.82 2.48
C ARG A 248 -14.52 -6.68 1.47
N LYS A 249 -14.26 -5.45 1.93
CA LYS A 249 -14.29 -4.25 1.09
C LYS A 249 -13.12 -4.13 0.10
N TRP A 250 -12.18 -5.07 0.10
CA TRP A 250 -11.07 -5.12 -0.85
C TRP A 250 -11.52 -5.44 -2.28
N ASN A 251 -10.65 -5.10 -3.23
CA ASN A 251 -10.85 -5.31 -4.66
C ASN A 251 -10.02 -6.51 -5.14
N ILE A 252 -10.67 -7.51 -5.74
CA ILE A 252 -10.01 -8.67 -6.35
C ILE A 252 -10.29 -8.64 -7.84
N VAL A 253 -9.23 -8.60 -8.65
CA VAL A 253 -9.36 -8.55 -10.11
C VAL A 253 -9.68 -9.94 -10.67
N PRO A 254 -10.49 -10.05 -11.74
CA PRO A 254 -10.88 -11.36 -12.29
C PRO A 254 -9.68 -12.24 -12.66
N SER A 255 -8.62 -11.65 -13.22
CA SER A 255 -7.39 -12.37 -13.58
C SER A 255 -6.75 -13.08 -12.38
N THR A 256 -6.79 -12.48 -11.19
CA THR A 256 -6.33 -13.11 -9.94
C THR A 256 -7.15 -14.34 -9.60
N THR A 257 -8.48 -14.24 -9.67
CA THR A 257 -9.35 -15.40 -9.39
C THR A 257 -9.12 -16.53 -10.38
N GLU A 258 -8.88 -16.21 -11.66
CA GLU A 258 -8.61 -17.20 -12.70
C GLU A 258 -7.23 -17.86 -12.57
N HIS A 259 -6.17 -17.06 -12.36
CA HIS A 259 -4.80 -17.55 -12.19
C HIS A 259 -4.66 -18.45 -10.95
N HIS A 260 -5.56 -18.26 -9.99
CA HIS A 260 -5.55 -18.99 -8.75
C HIS A 260 -6.61 -20.09 -8.66
N LYS A 261 -7.45 -20.34 -9.69
CA LYS A 261 -8.38 -21.49 -9.71
C LYS A 261 -7.68 -22.81 -9.34
N ASP A 262 -6.39 -22.93 -9.71
CA ASP A 262 -5.55 -24.09 -9.42
C ASP A 262 -4.50 -23.84 -8.32
N HIS A 263 -4.43 -22.62 -7.73
CA HIS A 263 -3.39 -22.19 -6.79
C HIS A 263 -3.94 -21.92 -5.37
N PRO A 264 -3.13 -22.10 -4.32
CA PRO A 264 -3.56 -21.95 -2.93
C PRO A 264 -4.26 -20.64 -2.57
N SER A 265 -3.88 -19.51 -3.18
CA SER A 265 -4.37 -18.17 -2.87
C SER A 265 -5.77 -17.82 -3.39
N ALA A 266 -6.36 -18.50 -4.39
CA ALA A 266 -7.74 -18.20 -4.83
C ALA A 266 -8.75 -18.60 -3.78
N MET A 267 -8.58 -19.79 -3.20
CA MET A 267 -9.56 -20.29 -2.24
C MET A 267 -9.48 -19.55 -0.90
N ALA A 268 -8.51 -18.65 -0.71
CA ALA A 268 -8.56 -17.68 0.39
C ALA A 268 -9.87 -16.88 0.37
N TYR A 269 -10.33 -16.58 -0.85
CA TYR A 269 -11.55 -15.82 -1.12
C TYR A 269 -12.83 -16.64 -1.02
N GLU A 270 -12.72 -17.97 -1.08
CA GLU A 270 -13.85 -18.93 -1.11
C GLU A 270 -14.09 -19.62 0.24
N LEU A 271 -13.34 -19.27 1.29
CA LEU A 271 -13.61 -19.72 2.66
C LEU A 271 -14.83 -18.96 3.22
N GLU A 272 -16.01 -19.32 2.70
CA GLU A 272 -17.35 -19.31 3.32
C GLU A 272 -18.40 -19.82 2.32
#